data_AF-A0A536KWE9-F1
#
_entry.id   AF-A0A536KWE9-F1
#
_cell.length_a   1.000
_cell.length_b   1.000
_cell.length_c   1.000
_cell.angle_alpha   90.00
_cell.angle_beta   90.00
_cell.angle_gamma   90.00
#
_symmetry.space_group_name_H-M   'P 1'
#
loop_
_entity.id
_entity.type
_entity.pdbx_description
1 polymer ?
#
loop_
_entity_poly.entity_id
_entity_poly.type
_entity_poly.pdbx_seq_one_letter_code
_entity_poly.pdbx_strand_id
1 'polypeptide(L)'
;EIRELPDEEATVFLEDAGLKEAALPTFIHAAYRLLNLVTFLTAGDPEVRAWTVRQGSRAPEAAGVIHSDIERGFIKAEIVAYDDLVAAGSYAAARERGKVRLEGRDYVMKDGDVSLFRFNV
;
A
#
# COMPACT_ATOMS: atom_id res chain seq x y z
N GLU A 1 -4.45 -4.98 -28.39
CA GLU A 1 -3.23 -5.71 -28.79
C GLU A 1 -2.59 -6.45 -27.62
N ILE A 2 -1.56 -5.97 -26.90
CA ILE A 2 -0.90 -6.79 -25.84
C ILE A 2 -1.86 -7.31 -24.75
N ARG A 3 -2.84 -6.49 -24.34
CA ARG A 3 -3.88 -6.87 -23.35
C ARG A 3 -4.86 -7.95 -23.80
N GLU A 4 -4.92 -8.21 -25.10
CA GLU A 4 -5.82 -9.20 -25.72
C GLU A 4 -5.09 -10.50 -26.03
N LEU A 5 -3.75 -10.53 -25.83
CA LEU A 5 -2.93 -11.72 -26.01
C LEU A 5 -2.92 -12.57 -24.73
N PRO A 6 -2.81 -13.90 -24.86
CA PRO A 6 -2.42 -14.76 -23.75
C PRO A 6 -1.07 -14.35 -23.14
N ASP A 7 -0.86 -14.60 -21.85
CA ASP A 7 0.34 -14.16 -21.11
C ASP A 7 1.66 -14.62 -21.76
N GLU A 8 1.70 -15.83 -22.33
CA GLU A 8 2.86 -16.37 -23.04
C GLU A 8 3.16 -15.57 -24.32
N GLU A 9 2.13 -15.25 -25.11
CA GLU A 9 2.26 -14.47 -26.35
C GLU A 9 2.59 -13.00 -26.07
N ALA A 10 2.02 -12.43 -25.01
CA ALA A 10 2.33 -11.08 -24.56
C ALA A 10 3.81 -10.96 -24.14
N THR A 11 4.36 -11.99 -23.49
CA THR A 11 5.77 -12.03 -23.08
C THR A 11 6.70 -12.05 -24.29
N VAL A 12 6.44 -12.94 -25.26
CA VAL A 12 7.24 -13.01 -26.50
C VAL A 12 7.17 -11.70 -27.28
N PHE A 13 6.00 -11.07 -27.37
CA PHE A 13 5.84 -9.77 -28.03
C PHE A 13 6.66 -8.66 -27.35
N LEU A 14 6.70 -8.66 -26.00
CA LEU A 14 7.51 -7.70 -25.24
C LEU A 14 9.00 -7.93 -25.46
N GLU A 15 9.46 -9.17 -25.46
CA GLU A 15 10.86 -9.54 -25.73
C GLU A 15 11.29 -9.12 -27.14
N ASP A 16 10.48 -9.42 -28.16
CA ASP A 16 10.73 -9.03 -29.56
C ASP A 16 10.76 -7.50 -29.74
N ALA A 17 9.97 -6.77 -28.95
CA ALA A 17 9.97 -5.31 -28.92
C ALA A 17 11.12 -4.71 -28.06
N GLY A 18 11.91 -5.54 -27.37
CA GLY A 18 12.97 -5.10 -26.46
C GLY A 18 12.47 -4.44 -25.17
N LEU A 19 11.20 -4.68 -24.81
CA LEU A 19 10.53 -4.12 -23.65
C LEU A 19 10.51 -5.15 -22.51
N LYS A 20 10.89 -4.72 -21.30
CA LYS A 20 10.88 -5.59 -20.11
C LYS A 20 9.52 -5.71 -19.44
N GLU A 21 8.63 -4.76 -19.70
CA GLU A 21 7.28 -4.71 -19.14
C GLU A 21 6.36 -3.97 -20.09
N ALA A 22 5.05 -4.20 -19.95
CA ALA A 22 4.06 -3.44 -20.70
C ALA A 22 4.13 -1.94 -20.33
N ALA A 23 4.04 -1.07 -21.33
CA ALA A 23 4.18 0.38 -21.15
C ALA A 23 3.12 0.99 -20.22
N LEU A 24 1.96 0.35 -20.08
CA LEU A 24 0.84 0.90 -19.31
C LEU A 24 1.04 0.80 -17.78
N PRO A 25 1.43 -0.35 -17.20
CA PRO A 25 1.92 -0.39 -15.82
C PRO A 25 2.99 0.66 -15.52
N THR A 26 4.03 0.76 -16.38
CA THR A 26 5.09 1.76 -16.23
C THR A 26 4.54 3.18 -16.20
N PHE A 27 3.60 3.49 -17.11
CA PHE A 27 2.93 4.78 -17.18
C PHE A 27 2.10 5.08 -15.93
N ILE A 28 1.31 4.13 -15.44
CA ILE A 28 0.48 4.30 -14.23
C ILE A 28 1.38 4.59 -13.02
N HIS A 29 2.46 3.84 -12.84
CA HIS A 29 3.41 4.08 -11.76
C HIS A 29 4.10 5.45 -11.90
N ALA A 30 4.48 5.84 -13.11
CA ALA A 30 5.04 7.16 -13.37
C ALA A 30 4.05 8.29 -13.05
N ALA A 31 2.78 8.14 -13.41
CA ALA A 31 1.72 9.10 -13.10
C ALA A 31 1.47 9.20 -11.58
N TYR A 32 1.45 8.07 -10.87
CA TYR A 32 1.32 8.05 -9.40
C TYR A 32 2.45 8.83 -8.72
N ARG A 33 3.70 8.59 -9.14
CA ARG A 33 4.87 9.33 -8.65
C ARG A 33 4.78 10.81 -9.01
N LEU A 34 4.39 11.14 -10.23
CA LEU A 34 4.24 12.53 -10.69
C LEU A 34 3.22 13.31 -9.84
N LEU A 35 2.14 12.66 -9.41
CA LEU A 35 1.10 13.24 -8.57
C LEU A 35 1.45 13.25 -7.07
N ASN A 36 2.66 12.82 -6.71
CA ASN A 36 3.13 12.62 -5.33
C ASN A 36 2.14 11.78 -4.52
N LEU A 37 1.70 10.66 -5.06
CA LEU A 37 0.80 9.72 -4.40
C LEU A 37 1.59 8.54 -3.83
N VAL A 38 1.18 8.09 -2.65
CA VAL A 38 1.66 6.86 -2.02
C VAL A 38 0.47 5.99 -1.66
N THR A 39 0.70 4.69 -1.58
CA THR A 39 -0.31 3.69 -1.27
C THR A 39 0.00 3.05 0.08
N PHE A 40 -0.96 3.06 1.00
CA PHE A 40 -0.92 2.19 2.18
C PHE A 40 -1.97 1.08 2.04
N LEU A 41 -1.80 0.00 2.80
CA LEU A 41 -2.64 -1.19 2.72
C LEU A 41 -3.38 -1.40 4.03
N THR A 42 -4.63 -1.84 3.95
CA THR A 42 -5.31 -2.54 5.04
C THR A 42 -5.42 -4.01 4.67
N ALA A 43 -5.08 -4.91 5.59
CA ALA A 43 -5.12 -6.35 5.33
C ALA A 43 -5.71 -7.10 6.53
N GLY A 44 -6.76 -7.88 6.29
CA GLY A 44 -7.45 -8.69 7.30
C GLY A 44 -8.80 -9.16 6.78
N ASP A 45 -9.50 -9.97 7.58
CA ASP A 45 -10.89 -10.29 7.29
C ASP A 45 -11.77 -9.05 7.57
N PRO A 46 -12.72 -8.67 6.69
CA PRO A 46 -13.12 -9.35 5.45
C PRO A 46 -12.45 -8.83 4.17
N GLU A 47 -11.61 -7.80 4.25
CA GLU A 47 -11.11 -7.08 3.07
C GLU A 47 -9.61 -6.78 3.14
N VAL A 48 -8.95 -6.94 1.99
CA VAL A 48 -7.61 -6.40 1.72
C VAL A 48 -7.76 -5.29 0.70
N ARG A 49 -7.21 -4.10 1.01
CA ARG A 49 -7.39 -2.92 0.16
C ARG A 49 -6.17 -2.01 0.15
N ALA A 50 -5.94 -1.43 -1.03
CA ALA A 50 -4.99 -0.35 -1.26
C ALA A 50 -5.69 1.02 -1.15
N TRP A 51 -5.09 1.93 -0.40
CA TRP A 51 -5.59 3.27 -0.13
C TRP A 51 -4.57 4.30 -0.58
N THR A 52 -5.01 5.24 -1.39
CA THR A 52 -4.15 6.29 -1.96
C THR A 52 -4.20 7.54 -1.09
N VAL A 53 -3.03 8.03 -0.70
CA VAL A 53 -2.85 9.31 -0.01
C VAL A 53 -1.75 10.12 -0.69
N ARG A 54 -1.62 11.40 -0.35
CA ARG A 54 -0.48 12.19 -0.83
C ARG A 54 0.76 11.84 -0.01
N GLN A 55 1.92 11.91 -0.65
CA GLN A 55 3.20 11.82 0.05
C GLN A 55 3.25 12.91 1.13
N GLY A 56 3.64 12.54 2.35
CA GLY A 56 3.64 13.44 3.50
C GLY A 56 2.36 13.40 4.34
N SER A 57 1.29 12.73 3.89
CA SER A 57 0.08 12.54 4.71
C SER A 57 0.40 11.83 6.02
N ARG A 58 -0.17 12.37 7.11
CA ARG A 58 0.00 11.81 8.45
C ARG A 58 -0.98 10.65 8.70
N ALA A 59 -0.68 9.81 9.68
CA ALA A 59 -1.51 8.65 10.02
C ALA A 59 -3.01 8.97 10.24
N PRO A 60 -3.40 10.06 10.94
CA PRO A 60 -4.81 10.40 11.08
C PRO A 60 -5.49 10.78 9.75
N GLU A 61 -4.79 11.54 8.90
CA GLU A 61 -5.29 11.97 7.58
C GLU A 61 -5.49 10.75 6.67
N ALA A 62 -4.55 9.79 6.72
CA ALA A 62 -4.66 8.54 5.99
C ALA A 62 -5.82 7.66 6.48
N ALA A 63 -6.04 7.62 7.80
CA ALA A 63 -7.19 6.95 8.39
C ALA A 63 -8.53 7.60 7.98
N GLY A 64 -8.53 8.93 7.79
CA GLY A 64 -9.69 9.71 7.32
C GLY A 64 -10.15 9.32 5.91
N VAL A 65 -9.23 8.88 5.04
CA VAL A 65 -9.56 8.37 3.70
C VAL A 65 -10.41 7.10 3.78
N ILE A 66 -10.26 6.30 4.84
CA ILE A 66 -11.12 5.15 5.11
C ILE A 66 -12.48 5.63 5.62
N HIS A 67 -12.47 6.46 6.66
CA HIS A 67 -13.68 7.10 7.18
C HIS A 67 -13.35 8.30 8.08
N SER A 68 -14.14 9.38 7.99
CA SER A 68 -13.93 10.61 8.78
C SER A 68 -13.98 10.41 10.30
N ASP A 69 -14.74 9.43 10.79
CA ASP A 69 -14.77 9.08 12.23
C ASP A 69 -13.44 8.54 12.74
N ILE A 70 -12.72 7.77 11.90
CA ILE A 70 -11.44 7.18 12.29
C ILE A 70 -10.38 8.28 12.45
N GLU A 71 -10.42 9.30 11.59
CA GLU A 71 -9.56 10.48 11.71
C GLU A 71 -9.84 11.28 12.99
N ARG A 72 -11.12 11.58 13.27
CA ARG A 72 -11.53 12.32 14.48
C ARG A 72 -11.16 11.55 15.75
N GLY A 73 -11.45 10.25 15.76
CA GLY A 73 -11.24 9.34 16.86
C GLY A 73 -9.83 8.78 16.97
N PHE A 74 -8.89 9.16 16.09
CA PHE A 74 -7.58 8.53 15.99
C PHE A 74 -6.83 8.50 17.32
N ILE A 75 -6.35 7.31 17.69
CA ILE A 75 -5.52 7.07 18.87
C ILE A 75 -4.07 6.79 18.44
N LYS A 76 -3.87 5.73 17.66
CA LYS A 76 -2.58 5.25 17.15
C LYS A 76 -2.76 4.45 15.88
N ALA A 77 -1.67 4.23 15.13
CA ALA A 77 -1.63 3.28 14.03
C ALA A 77 -0.64 2.15 14.36
N GLU A 78 -1.05 0.90 14.17
CA GLU A 78 -0.13 -0.21 14.05
C GLU A 78 0.34 -0.30 12.60
N ILE A 79 1.66 -0.17 12.38
CA ILE A 79 2.27 -0.11 11.05
C ILE A 79 3.30 -1.23 10.92
N VAL A 80 3.25 -1.97 9.81
CA VAL A 80 4.29 -2.89 9.38
C VAL A 80 4.61 -2.65 7.91
N ALA A 81 5.88 -2.62 7.54
CA ALA A 81 6.28 -2.48 6.15
C ALA A 81 5.84 -3.74 5.37
N TYR A 82 5.37 -3.58 4.14
CA TYR A 82 4.94 -4.70 3.29
C TYR A 82 5.95 -5.85 3.24
N ASP A 83 7.22 -5.56 2.95
CA ASP A 83 8.27 -6.59 2.85
C ASP A 83 8.48 -7.35 4.16
N ASP A 84 8.40 -6.64 5.30
CA ASP A 84 8.52 -7.25 6.62
C ASP A 84 7.31 -8.16 6.94
N LEU A 85 6.10 -7.76 6.52
CA LEU A 85 4.90 -8.58 6.69
C LEU A 85 4.97 -9.84 5.83
N VAL A 86 5.36 -9.71 4.55
CA VAL A 86 5.51 -10.84 3.63
C VAL A 86 6.59 -11.80 4.13
N ALA A 87 7.76 -11.29 4.55
CA ALA A 87 8.84 -12.12 5.09
C ALA A 87 8.47 -12.79 6.43
N ALA A 88 7.57 -12.19 7.21
CA ALA A 88 7.04 -12.81 8.43
C ALA A 88 5.96 -13.86 8.16
N GLY A 89 5.28 -13.80 7.01
CA GLY A 89 4.21 -14.70 6.60
C GLY A 89 2.85 -14.43 7.27
N SER A 90 2.81 -13.68 8.38
CA SER A 90 1.57 -13.25 9.02
C SER A 90 1.78 -12.02 9.90
N TYR A 91 0.70 -11.31 10.20
CA TYR A 91 0.72 -10.17 11.13
C TYR A 91 1.17 -10.58 12.54
N ALA A 92 0.67 -11.72 13.03
CA ALA A 92 1.05 -12.25 14.34
C ALA A 92 2.56 -12.53 14.41
N ALA A 93 3.11 -13.22 13.42
CA ALA A 93 4.55 -13.48 13.34
C ALA A 93 5.37 -12.20 13.20
N ALA A 94 4.90 -11.21 12.42
CA ALA A 94 5.58 -9.91 12.29
C ALA A 94 5.62 -9.18 13.64
N ARG A 95 4.52 -9.24 14.41
CA ARG A 95 4.42 -8.64 15.74
C ARG A 95 5.35 -9.32 16.74
N GLU A 96 5.40 -10.65 16.78
CA GLU A 96 6.32 -11.41 17.63
C GLU A 96 7.79 -11.11 17.32
N ARG A 97 8.11 -10.86 16.05
CA ARG A 97 9.45 -10.44 15.59
C ARG A 97 9.74 -8.95 15.81
N GLY A 98 8.83 -8.19 16.42
CA GLY A 98 9.01 -6.76 16.70
C GLY A 98 8.97 -5.86 15.46
N LYS A 99 8.39 -6.32 14.35
CA LYS A 99 8.28 -5.55 13.10
C LYS A 99 7.05 -4.65 13.03
N VAL A 100 6.04 -4.91 13.85
CA VAL A 100 4.86 -4.04 13.99
C VAL A 100 5.20 -2.88 14.92
N ARG A 101 5.16 -1.66 14.39
CA ARG A 101 5.39 -0.42 15.14
C ARG A 101 4.07 0.21 15.57
N LEU A 102 4.08 0.85 16.73
CA LEU A 102 2.96 1.66 17.22
C LEU A 102 3.28 3.14 16.99
N GLU A 103 2.64 3.71 15.99
CA GLU A 103 2.90 5.05 15.50
C GLU A 103 1.82 6.05 15.96
N GLY A 104 2.25 7.29 16.20
CA GLY A 104 1.41 8.38 16.70
C GLY A 104 0.82 9.26 15.59
N ARG A 105 0.21 10.37 15.99
CA ARG A 105 -0.46 11.33 15.08
C ARG A 105 0.49 11.99 14.08
N ASP A 106 1.76 12.13 14.45
CA ASP A 106 2.77 12.80 13.61
C ASP A 106 3.51 11.83 12.67
N TYR A 107 3.18 10.55 12.70
CA TYR A 107 3.75 9.59 11.77
C TYR A 107 3.31 9.91 10.34
N VAL A 108 4.30 10.04 9.45
CA VAL A 108 4.08 10.23 8.02
C VAL A 108 4.02 8.86 7.36
N MET A 109 2.90 8.60 6.66
CA MET A 109 2.69 7.35 5.96
C MET A 109 3.75 7.11 4.89
N LYS A 110 4.19 5.87 4.78
CA LYS A 110 5.12 5.41 3.74
C LYS A 110 4.40 4.53 2.75
N ASP A 111 4.90 4.55 1.51
CA ASP A 111 4.41 3.65 0.47
C ASP A 111 4.62 2.19 0.90
N GLY A 112 3.60 1.37 0.75
CA GLY A 112 3.59 -0.02 1.18
C GLY A 112 3.41 -0.24 2.69
N ASP A 113 3.12 0.79 3.49
CA ASP A 113 2.75 0.57 4.90
C ASP A 113 1.46 -0.25 5.00
N VAL A 114 1.52 -1.38 5.69
CA VAL A 114 0.32 -2.16 6.06
C VAL A 114 -0.13 -1.67 7.44
N SER A 115 -1.34 -1.16 7.50
CA SER A 115 -1.81 -0.28 8.56
C SER A 115 -3.08 -0.78 9.22
N LEU A 116 -3.09 -0.75 10.55
CA LEU A 116 -4.28 -0.94 11.38
C LEU A 116 -4.46 0.26 12.30
N PHE A 117 -5.53 1.03 12.09
CA PHE A 117 -5.81 2.23 12.86
C PHE A 117 -6.63 1.92 14.11
N ARG A 118 -6.17 2.39 15.27
CA ARG A 118 -6.90 2.38 16.53
C ARG A 118 -7.59 3.72 16.70
N PHE A 119 -8.90 3.70 16.93
CA PHE A 119 -9.70 4.90 17.12
C PHE A 119 -10.79 4.66 18.18
N ASN A 120 -11.32 5.74 18.74
CA ASN A 120 -12.52 5.71 19.57
C ASN A 120 -13.68 6.39 18.83
N VAL A 121 -14.89 5.87 19.03
CA VAL A 121 -16.14 6.44 18.49
C VAL A 121 -16.84 7.25 19.59
#